data_AF-A0A5J4W912-F1
#
_entry.id   AF-A0A5J4W912-F1
#
_cell.length_a   1.000
_cell.length_b   1.000
_cell.length_c   1.000
_cell.angle_alpha   90.00
_cell.angle_beta   90.00
_cell.angle_gamma   90.00
#
_symmetry.space_group_name_H-M   'P 1'
#
loop_
_entity.id
_entity.type
_entity.pdbx_description
1 polymer ?
#
loop_
_entity_poly.entity_id
_entity_poly.type
_entity_poly.pdbx_seq_one_letter_code
_entity_poly.pdbx_strand_id
1 'polypeptide(L)'
;MPRQTIKINEFTISFNDDGCDQIGKIMSPIDADRLMYKNIIDSNCIEQDILPKDNINDATEYLKNNKVPQIEGLYEALFKRETFRHCSVYVNDKNNSKIISAANVGINHENIDPNELQQLVDFVYEYDQSNKIMVLFACYLLYERIHPHKDGNGRMGRQLFLENMYQLTDSFVPLSTALRYNKQVKQLMNEVFKSIGFGEIMKKRQIKNGDVAIYREEIQEINLNKFFEMINDNQRTKQQYYTLDLNDNTSKLIVKLLNMIRL
;
A
#
# COMPACT_ATOMS: atom_id res chain seq x y z
N MET A 1 22.91 11.44 4.32
CA MET A 1 22.02 11.75 5.45
C MET A 1 22.21 10.71 6.55
N PRO A 2 21.98 11.03 7.84
CA PRO A 2 22.00 10.01 8.87
C PRO A 2 20.86 9.02 8.64
N ARG A 3 21.17 7.73 8.70
CA ARG A 3 20.22 6.65 8.52
C ARG A 3 19.46 6.43 9.83
N GLN A 4 18.14 6.40 9.76
CA GLN A 4 17.25 6.09 10.88
C GLN A 4 16.75 4.65 10.75
N THR A 5 16.67 3.96 11.88
CA THR A 5 16.08 2.62 11.98
C THR A 5 15.10 2.62 13.14
N ILE A 6 13.84 2.28 12.85
CA ILE A 6 12.75 2.15 13.80
C ILE A 6 12.41 0.67 13.92
N LYS A 7 12.29 0.19 15.16
CA LYS A 7 11.82 -1.16 15.46
C LYS A 7 10.48 -1.08 16.17
N ILE A 8 9.50 -1.81 15.67
CA ILE A 8 8.13 -1.90 16.21
C ILE A 8 7.86 -3.40 16.38
N ASN A 9 8.20 -3.95 17.54
CA ASN A 9 8.15 -5.40 17.78
C ASN A 9 8.87 -6.19 16.65
N GLU A 10 8.11 -6.93 15.84
CA GLU A 10 8.60 -7.73 14.72
C GLU A 10 8.94 -6.91 13.46
N PHE A 11 8.46 -5.66 13.36
CA PHE A 11 8.72 -4.80 12.22
C PHE A 11 10.01 -4.01 12.37
N THR A 12 10.73 -3.86 11.26
CA THR A 12 11.91 -3.00 11.18
C THR A 12 11.78 -2.09 9.97
N ILE A 13 11.83 -0.79 10.17
CA ILE A 13 11.77 0.22 9.12
C ILE A 13 13.08 1.00 9.14
N SER A 14 13.76 1.11 8.01
CA SER A 14 14.97 1.93 7.87
C SER A 14 14.86 2.89 6.69
N PHE A 15 15.31 4.13 6.89
CA PHE A 15 15.27 5.19 5.88
C PHE A 15 16.32 6.26 6.19
N ASN A 16 16.55 7.18 5.25
CA ASN A 16 17.41 8.34 5.48
C ASN A 16 16.61 9.53 6.01
N ASP A 17 17.15 10.18 7.03
CA ASP A 17 16.61 11.45 7.54
C ASP A 17 16.89 12.58 6.56
N ASP A 18 15.89 12.91 5.76
CA ASP A 18 15.97 13.96 4.75
C ASP A 18 15.30 15.27 5.21
N GLY A 19 14.84 15.36 6.48
CA GLY A 19 14.26 16.57 7.06
C GLY A 19 12.86 16.94 6.53
N CYS A 20 12.10 15.97 6.00
CA CYS A 20 10.76 16.21 5.42
C CYS A 20 9.77 16.87 6.39
N ASP A 21 9.96 16.72 7.70
CA ASP A 21 9.09 17.31 8.72
C ASP A 21 9.34 18.79 8.98
N GLN A 22 10.43 19.37 8.46
CA GLN A 22 10.76 20.79 8.64
C GLN A 22 9.97 21.73 7.70
N ILE A 23 8.96 21.17 7.04
CA ILE A 23 8.18 21.79 5.98
C ILE A 23 7.01 22.55 6.63
N GLY A 24 7.22 23.86 6.80
CA GLY A 24 6.33 24.76 7.56
C GLY A 24 4.85 24.74 7.15
N LYS A 25 4.02 24.99 8.15
CA LYS A 25 2.55 25.02 8.14
C LYS A 25 2.00 26.24 7.41
N ILE A 26 1.02 26.07 6.53
CA ILE A 26 0.25 27.20 5.99
C ILE A 26 -1.26 26.85 5.94
N MET A 27 -2.03 27.68 6.65
CA MET A 27 -3.47 27.98 6.46
C MET A 27 -4.57 27.12 7.11
N SER A 28 -5.80 27.60 6.90
CA SER A 28 -6.94 27.80 7.80
C SER A 28 -7.76 26.55 8.13
N PRO A 29 -8.73 26.62 9.08
CA PRO A 29 -9.57 25.49 9.47
C PRO A 29 -10.26 24.85 8.26
N ILE A 30 -9.96 23.58 8.00
CA ILE A 30 -10.72 22.75 7.06
C ILE A 30 -11.67 21.89 7.88
N ASP A 31 -12.91 21.77 7.43
CA ASP A 31 -13.88 20.81 7.96
C ASP A 31 -13.34 19.38 7.79
N ALA A 32 -12.89 18.80 8.91
CA ALA A 32 -12.26 17.50 8.99
C ALA A 32 -13.18 16.38 8.47
N ASP A 33 -14.49 16.49 8.72
CA ASP A 33 -15.49 15.50 8.31
C ASP A 33 -15.65 15.49 6.79
N ARG A 34 -15.75 16.69 6.21
CA ARG A 34 -15.86 16.85 4.75
C ARG A 34 -14.59 16.37 4.04
N LEU A 35 -13.42 16.61 4.65
CA LEU A 35 -12.14 16.14 4.12
C LEU A 35 -12.05 14.61 4.16
N MET A 36 -12.44 13.98 5.27
CA MET A 36 -12.38 12.53 5.42
C MET A 36 -13.28 11.80 4.42
N TYR A 37 -14.53 12.25 4.26
CA TYR A 37 -15.44 11.70 3.25
C TYR A 37 -14.87 11.86 1.84
N LYS A 38 -14.31 13.03 1.52
CA LYS A 38 -13.67 13.30 0.23
C LYS A 38 -12.47 12.38 -0.01
N ASN A 39 -11.65 12.11 1.00
CA ASN A 39 -10.48 11.24 0.89
C ASN A 39 -10.88 9.80 0.58
N ILE A 40 -11.95 9.28 1.21
CA ILE A 40 -12.49 7.96 0.90
C ILE A 40 -13.00 7.90 -0.55
N ILE A 41 -13.73 8.92 -1.01
CA ILE A 41 -14.16 9.01 -2.41
C ILE A 41 -12.96 9.04 -3.36
N ASP A 42 -11.99 9.93 -3.12
CA ASP A 42 -10.83 10.09 -4.00
C ASP A 42 -10.00 8.80 -4.04
N SER A 43 -9.86 8.11 -2.90
CA SER A 43 -9.19 6.82 -2.79
C SER A 43 -9.90 5.74 -3.60
N ASN A 44 -11.23 5.73 -3.60
CA ASN A 44 -12.03 4.79 -4.38
C ASN A 44 -11.98 5.08 -5.89
N CYS A 45 -12.00 6.36 -6.29
CA CYS A 45 -11.97 6.75 -7.71
C CYS A 45 -10.65 6.40 -8.42
N ILE A 46 -9.57 6.15 -7.68
CA ILE A 46 -8.29 5.71 -8.24
C ILE A 46 -8.30 4.22 -8.58
N GLU A 47 -9.14 3.45 -7.88
CA GLU A 47 -9.30 2.00 -8.08
C GLU A 47 -10.37 1.70 -9.14
N GLN A 48 -10.39 0.46 -9.64
CA GLN A 48 -11.35 0.04 -10.67
C GLN A 48 -12.76 -0.23 -10.11
N ASP A 49 -12.87 -0.53 -8.81
CA ASP A 49 -14.12 -0.85 -8.14
C ASP A 49 -14.58 0.30 -7.24
N ILE A 50 -15.73 0.87 -7.57
CA ILE A 50 -16.35 1.96 -6.80
C ILE A 50 -17.13 1.36 -5.63
N LEU A 51 -16.76 1.74 -4.40
CA LEU A 51 -17.51 1.34 -3.21
C LEU A 51 -18.90 2.01 -3.20
N PRO A 52 -19.95 1.31 -2.72
CA PRO A 52 -21.26 1.91 -2.52
C PRO A 52 -21.19 3.13 -1.60
N LYS A 53 -22.07 4.11 -1.83
CA LYS A 53 -22.15 5.32 -0.99
C LYS A 53 -22.37 4.99 0.48
N ASP A 54 -23.19 3.99 0.78
CA ASP A 54 -23.49 3.58 2.15
C ASP A 54 -22.23 3.05 2.86
N ASN A 55 -21.41 2.24 2.19
CA ASN A 55 -20.11 1.81 2.73
C ASN A 55 -19.17 2.98 3.02
N ILE A 56 -19.19 4.01 2.16
CA ILE A 56 -18.39 5.23 2.37
C ILE A 56 -18.89 6.00 3.60
N ASN A 57 -20.22 6.11 3.77
CA ASN A 57 -20.82 6.74 4.94
C ASN A 57 -20.47 5.97 6.22
N ASP A 58 -20.63 4.64 6.21
CA ASP A 58 -20.32 3.76 7.34
C ASP A 58 -18.85 3.87 7.76
N ALA A 59 -17.92 3.85 6.79
CA ALA A 59 -16.50 4.01 7.06
C ALA A 59 -16.17 5.42 7.58
N THR A 60 -16.86 6.44 7.07
CA THR A 60 -16.71 7.82 7.57
C THR A 60 -17.17 7.91 9.01
N GLU A 61 -18.35 7.38 9.34
CA GLU A 61 -18.88 7.36 10.70
C GLU A 61 -17.98 6.56 11.65
N TYR A 62 -17.50 5.40 11.20
CA TYR A 62 -16.54 4.57 11.94
C TYR A 62 -15.28 5.36 12.31
N LEU A 63 -14.65 6.03 11.34
CA LEU A 63 -13.43 6.81 11.58
C LEU A 63 -13.66 8.01 12.50
N LYS A 64 -14.85 8.66 12.47
CA LYS A 64 -15.17 9.75 13.41
C LYS A 64 -15.24 9.28 14.85
N ASN A 65 -15.74 8.06 15.06
CA ASN A 65 -15.99 7.51 16.39
C ASN A 65 -14.78 6.77 16.98
N ASN A 66 -13.70 6.60 16.21
CA ASN A 66 -12.51 5.86 16.64
C ASN A 66 -11.25 6.70 16.51
N LYS A 67 -10.60 7.00 17.65
CA LYS A 67 -9.32 7.74 17.68
C LYS A 67 -8.21 7.00 16.94
N VAL A 68 -8.14 5.68 17.13
CA VAL A 68 -7.24 4.78 16.40
C VAL A 68 -8.12 3.73 15.73
N PRO A 69 -8.15 3.65 14.39
CA PRO A 69 -8.99 2.69 13.70
C PRO A 69 -8.48 1.27 13.91
N GLN A 70 -9.37 0.36 14.31
CA GLN A 70 -9.10 -1.08 14.20
C GLN A 70 -9.20 -1.51 12.74
N ILE A 71 -8.24 -2.31 12.27
CA ILE A 71 -8.16 -2.77 10.87
C ILE A 71 -9.45 -3.49 10.46
N GLU A 72 -9.90 -4.46 11.27
CA GLU A 72 -11.12 -5.22 10.98
C GLU A 72 -12.36 -4.32 10.91
N GLY A 73 -12.54 -3.43 11.88
CA GLY A 73 -13.71 -2.55 11.91
C GLY A 73 -13.76 -1.60 10.71
N LEU A 74 -12.62 -1.03 10.31
CA LEU A 74 -12.56 -0.17 9.12
C LEU A 74 -12.77 -0.97 7.83
N TYR A 75 -12.17 -2.16 7.75
CA TYR A 75 -12.31 -3.03 6.57
C TYR A 75 -13.76 -3.48 6.39
N GLU A 76 -14.40 -3.92 7.47
CA GLU A 76 -15.81 -4.32 7.48
C GLU A 76 -16.72 -3.16 7.05
N ALA A 77 -16.48 -1.95 7.55
CA ALA A 77 -17.25 -0.76 7.15
C ALA A 77 -17.11 -0.46 5.65
N LEU A 78 -15.90 -0.58 5.09
CA LEU A 78 -15.63 -0.30 3.67
C LEU A 78 -16.09 -1.40 2.72
N PHE A 79 -15.90 -2.66 3.08
CA PHE A 79 -15.99 -3.79 2.14
C PHE A 79 -17.07 -4.83 2.49
N LYS A 80 -17.61 -4.83 3.73
CA LYS A 80 -18.66 -5.74 4.19
C LYS A 80 -18.32 -7.22 3.92
N ARG A 81 -17.07 -7.60 4.20
CA ARG A 81 -16.52 -8.93 3.90
C ARG A 81 -15.34 -9.20 4.81
N GLU A 82 -14.96 -10.48 4.87
CA GLU A 82 -13.83 -10.95 5.65
C GLU A 82 -12.54 -10.15 5.40
N THR A 83 -11.90 -9.75 6.51
CA THR A 83 -10.77 -8.82 6.52
C THR A 83 -9.51 -9.47 5.97
N PHE A 84 -9.02 -10.53 6.62
CA PHE A 84 -7.75 -11.15 6.26
C PHE A 84 -7.97 -12.24 5.21
N ARG A 85 -7.06 -12.33 4.24
CA ARG A 85 -7.13 -13.40 3.24
C ARG A 85 -6.67 -14.73 3.85
N HIS A 86 -7.27 -15.81 3.38
CA HIS A 86 -6.89 -17.20 3.70
C HIS A 86 -6.26 -17.92 2.53
N CYS A 87 -5.71 -17.17 1.58
CA CYS A 87 -5.03 -17.72 0.41
C CYS A 87 -3.92 -16.78 -0.08
N SER A 88 -3.00 -17.32 -0.86
CA SER A 88 -2.00 -16.53 -1.58
C SER A 88 -2.66 -15.69 -2.67
N VAL A 89 -2.31 -14.41 -2.72
CA VAL A 89 -2.78 -13.47 -3.75
C VAL A 89 -1.58 -12.83 -4.44
N TYR A 90 -1.71 -12.56 -5.74
CA TYR A 90 -0.70 -11.88 -6.53
C TYR A 90 -1.27 -10.60 -7.15
N VAL A 91 -0.42 -9.59 -7.26
CA VAL A 91 -0.80 -8.31 -7.88
C VAL A 91 -0.33 -8.31 -9.33
N ASN A 92 -1.28 -8.30 -10.27
CA ASN A 92 -0.99 -8.16 -11.70
C ASN A 92 -0.51 -6.73 -12.01
N ASP A 93 0.52 -6.61 -12.83
CA ASP A 93 0.82 -5.35 -13.51
C ASP A 93 -0.31 -5.04 -14.51
N LYS A 94 -0.72 -3.77 -14.62
CA LYS A 94 -1.80 -3.32 -15.52
C LYS A 94 -1.44 -3.44 -17.01
N ASN A 95 -0.23 -3.92 -17.32
CA ASN A 95 0.20 -4.21 -18.67
C ASN A 95 -0.43 -5.53 -19.15
N ASN A 96 -1.40 -5.42 -20.06
CA ASN A 96 -1.93 -6.52 -20.91
C ASN A 96 -0.86 -7.25 -21.77
N SER A 97 0.42 -7.00 -21.52
CA SER A 97 1.52 -7.71 -22.16
C SER A 97 1.47 -9.19 -21.80
N LYS A 98 1.99 -10.01 -22.71
CA LYS A 98 2.00 -11.48 -22.68
C LYS A 98 2.85 -12.06 -21.53
N ILE A 99 2.79 -11.52 -20.32
CA ILE A 99 3.61 -11.88 -19.16
C ILE A 99 2.66 -12.00 -17.96
N ILE A 100 2.61 -13.17 -17.28
CA ILE A 100 2.08 -13.23 -15.90
C ILE A 100 3.28 -12.87 -15.05
N SER A 101 3.38 -11.59 -14.70
CA SER A 101 4.26 -11.14 -13.64
C SER A 101 3.38 -10.88 -12.44
N ALA A 102 3.58 -11.62 -11.35
CA ALA A 102 3.32 -11.04 -10.04
C ALA A 102 4.29 -9.86 -9.94
N ALA A 103 3.79 -8.64 -10.08
CA ALA A 103 4.63 -7.50 -9.71
C ALA A 103 5.04 -7.66 -8.24
N ASN A 104 4.07 -8.12 -7.44
CA ASN A 104 4.16 -8.31 -6.00
C ASN A 104 3.46 -9.62 -5.59
N VAL A 105 4.09 -10.39 -4.71
CA VAL A 105 3.47 -11.49 -3.96
C VAL A 105 3.42 -11.05 -2.50
N GLY A 106 2.22 -10.97 -1.92
CA GLY A 106 2.06 -10.67 -0.49
C GLY A 106 2.69 -11.75 0.39
N ILE A 107 2.77 -11.53 1.71
CA ILE A 107 3.28 -12.55 2.64
C ILE A 107 2.46 -13.84 2.54
N ASN A 108 2.97 -15.01 2.92
CA ASN A 108 2.09 -16.18 3.09
C ASN A 108 0.95 -15.82 4.07
N HIS A 109 -0.30 -16.17 3.72
CA HIS A 109 -1.47 -15.83 4.53
C HIS A 109 -1.42 -16.42 5.94
N GLU A 110 -0.80 -17.59 6.12
CA GLU A 110 -0.59 -18.21 7.44
C GLU A 110 0.31 -17.38 8.36
N ASN A 111 1.13 -16.48 7.79
CA ASN A 111 2.01 -15.58 8.53
C ASN A 111 1.38 -14.19 8.76
N ILE A 112 0.14 -13.97 8.36
CA ILE A 112 -0.59 -12.74 8.67
C ILE A 112 -1.11 -12.85 10.10
N ASP A 113 -0.51 -12.10 11.01
CA ASP A 113 -1.03 -11.94 12.38
C ASP A 113 -1.81 -10.61 12.47
N PRO A 114 -3.13 -10.65 12.73
CA PRO A 114 -3.93 -9.44 12.93
C PRO A 114 -3.38 -8.51 14.02
N ASN A 115 -2.84 -9.06 15.11
CA ASN A 115 -2.37 -8.26 16.25
C ASN A 115 -1.09 -7.50 15.90
N GLU A 116 -0.17 -8.12 15.17
CA GLU A 116 1.06 -7.45 14.72
C GLU A 116 0.72 -6.34 13.72
N LEU A 117 -0.22 -6.57 12.80
CA LEU A 117 -0.68 -5.53 11.89
C LEU A 117 -1.36 -4.38 12.61
N GLN A 118 -2.14 -4.65 13.65
CA GLN A 118 -2.75 -3.60 14.47
C GLN A 118 -1.69 -2.80 15.24
N GLN A 119 -0.65 -3.45 15.77
CA GLN A 119 0.47 -2.76 16.42
C GLN A 119 1.20 -1.77 15.49
N LEU A 120 1.28 -2.08 14.19
CA LEU A 120 1.81 -1.15 13.20
C LEU A 120 0.94 0.11 13.07
N VAL A 121 -0.39 -0.05 13.13
CA VAL A 121 -1.34 1.09 13.13
C VAL A 121 -1.22 1.88 14.42
N ASP A 122 -1.28 1.22 15.57
CA ASP A 122 -1.22 1.85 16.90
C ASP A 122 0.06 2.69 17.04
N PHE A 123 1.20 2.12 16.63
CA PHE A 123 2.49 2.82 16.63
C PHE A 123 2.44 4.16 15.88
N VAL A 124 1.86 4.17 14.68
CA VAL A 124 1.84 5.37 13.84
C VAL A 124 0.97 6.48 14.43
N TYR A 125 -0.14 6.11 15.09
CA TYR A 125 -1.04 7.07 15.72
C TYR A 125 -0.44 7.67 17.00
N GLU A 126 0.47 6.95 17.65
CA GLU A 126 1.21 7.43 18.82
C GLU A 126 2.55 8.11 18.47
N TYR A 127 3.03 7.97 17.22
CA TYR A 127 4.31 8.53 16.80
C TYR A 127 4.31 10.06 16.78
N ASP A 128 5.15 10.67 17.62
CA ASP A 128 5.29 12.11 17.82
C ASP A 128 6.71 12.65 17.58
N GLN A 129 7.61 11.77 17.11
CA GLN A 129 9.01 12.12 16.82
C GLN A 129 9.17 12.74 15.43
N SER A 130 10.40 13.13 15.09
CA SER A 130 10.74 13.65 13.75
C SER A 130 10.60 12.58 12.66
N ASN A 131 10.51 13.06 11.42
CA ASN A 131 10.22 12.29 10.21
C ASN A 131 8.89 11.54 10.23
N LYS A 132 7.90 12.02 10.97
CA LYS A 132 6.55 11.46 11.05
C LYS A 132 5.96 11.20 9.67
N ILE A 133 6.15 12.10 8.70
CA ILE A 133 5.63 11.87 7.35
C ILE A 133 6.34 10.72 6.63
N MET A 134 7.66 10.62 6.78
CA MET A 134 8.40 9.50 6.21
C MET A 134 8.00 8.18 6.87
N VAL A 135 7.76 8.19 8.20
CA VAL A 135 7.30 7.03 8.95
C VAL A 135 5.92 6.57 8.51
N LEU A 136 4.95 7.50 8.39
CA LEU A 136 3.62 7.24 7.84
C LEU A 136 3.71 6.58 6.45
N PHE A 137 4.54 7.16 5.58
CA PHE A 137 4.74 6.64 4.22
C PHE A 137 5.40 5.27 4.22
N ALA A 138 6.41 5.04 5.05
CA ALA A 138 7.07 3.75 5.18
C ALA A 138 6.10 2.67 5.71
N CYS A 139 5.26 3.00 6.70
CA CYS A 139 4.24 2.07 7.21
C CYS A 139 3.20 1.72 6.15
N TYR A 140 2.77 2.69 5.33
CA TYR A 140 1.94 2.43 4.15
C TYR A 140 2.60 1.46 3.17
N LEU A 141 3.85 1.71 2.79
CA LEU A 141 4.59 0.86 1.86
C LEU A 141 4.79 -0.56 2.40
N LEU A 142 5.04 -0.68 3.71
CA LEU A 142 5.16 -1.95 4.40
C LEU A 142 3.82 -2.71 4.41
N TYR A 143 2.71 -2.02 4.67
CA TYR A 143 1.37 -2.59 4.63
C TYR A 143 0.98 -3.10 3.24
N GLU A 144 1.25 -2.32 2.19
CA GLU A 144 1.06 -2.72 0.79
C GLU A 144 1.88 -3.96 0.43
N ARG A 145 3.08 -4.09 1.02
CA ARG A 145 3.97 -5.24 0.82
C ARG A 145 3.49 -6.50 1.50
N ILE A 146 2.98 -6.38 2.71
CA ILE A 146 2.36 -7.50 3.44
C ILE A 146 1.12 -7.97 2.68
N HIS A 147 0.33 -7.01 2.18
CA HIS A 147 -0.87 -7.26 1.39
C HIS A 147 -1.86 -8.19 2.11
N PRO A 148 -2.38 -7.79 3.28
CA PRO A 148 -3.14 -8.68 4.17
C PRO A 148 -4.54 -9.06 3.67
N HIS A 149 -5.10 -8.29 2.74
CA HIS A 149 -6.47 -8.48 2.26
C HIS A 149 -6.52 -9.12 0.87
N LYS A 150 -7.65 -9.73 0.55
CA LYS A 150 -7.93 -10.24 -0.81
C LYS A 150 -7.97 -9.12 -1.85
N ASP A 151 -8.51 -7.97 -1.46
CA ASP A 151 -8.57 -6.73 -2.23
C ASP A 151 -8.72 -5.55 -1.26
N GLY A 152 -8.41 -4.34 -1.72
CA GLY A 152 -8.56 -3.13 -0.94
C GLY A 152 -7.33 -2.71 -0.16
N ASN A 153 -6.20 -3.42 -0.30
CA ASN A 153 -4.93 -3.09 0.38
C ASN A 153 -4.54 -1.62 0.16
N GLY A 154 -4.51 -1.18 -1.11
CA GLY A 154 -4.29 0.23 -1.51
C GLY A 154 -5.15 1.23 -0.74
N ARG A 155 -6.44 0.94 -0.66
CA ARG A 155 -7.43 1.80 0.01
C ARG A 155 -7.20 1.80 1.52
N MET A 156 -7.04 0.62 2.12
CA MET A 156 -6.78 0.47 3.56
C MET A 156 -5.49 1.13 3.99
N GLY A 157 -4.38 0.86 3.30
CA GLY A 157 -3.09 1.46 3.62
C GLY A 157 -3.14 2.99 3.54
N ARG A 158 -3.80 3.55 2.52
CA ARG A 158 -4.00 5.00 2.46
C ARG A 158 -4.85 5.52 3.63
N GLN A 159 -6.00 4.91 3.92
CA GLN A 159 -6.87 5.37 5.02
C GLN A 159 -6.20 5.28 6.39
N LEU A 160 -5.45 4.19 6.64
CA LEU A 160 -4.77 3.97 7.91
C LEU A 160 -3.60 4.95 8.11
N PHE A 161 -2.81 5.20 7.07
CA PHE A 161 -1.51 5.86 7.23
C PHE A 161 -1.36 7.21 6.54
N LEU A 162 -2.11 7.53 5.48
CA LEU A 162 -1.80 8.68 4.61
C LEU A 162 -2.93 9.67 4.38
N GLU A 163 -4.20 9.27 4.44
CA GLU A 163 -5.31 10.20 4.17
C GLU A 163 -5.47 11.26 5.27
N ASN A 164 -5.01 10.95 6.49
CA ASN A 164 -4.98 11.92 7.59
C ASN A 164 -3.70 12.77 7.62
N MET A 165 -2.79 12.64 6.63
CA MET A 165 -1.57 13.46 6.58
C MET A 165 -1.86 14.96 6.68
N TYR A 166 -2.94 15.42 6.03
CA TYR A 166 -3.34 16.82 6.14
C TYR A 166 -3.63 17.23 7.58
N GLN A 167 -4.41 16.45 8.31
CA GLN A 167 -4.74 16.71 9.72
C GLN A 167 -3.50 16.60 10.63
N LEU A 168 -2.55 15.75 10.26
CA LEU A 168 -1.34 15.51 11.04
C LEU A 168 -0.27 16.59 10.84
N THR A 169 -0.26 17.29 9.71
CA THR A 169 0.85 18.20 9.38
C THR A 169 0.46 19.59 8.90
N ASP A 170 -0.80 19.84 8.56
CA ASP A 170 -1.28 21.11 7.97
C ASP A 170 -0.53 21.52 6.68
N SER A 171 0.16 20.58 6.01
CA SER A 171 1.13 20.89 4.93
C SER A 171 1.00 20.03 3.67
N PHE A 172 0.34 18.87 3.76
CA PHE A 172 0.28 17.91 2.64
C PHE A 172 -1.16 17.63 2.23
N VAL A 173 -1.42 17.68 0.92
CA VAL A 173 -2.67 17.21 0.33
C VAL A 173 -2.78 15.69 0.54
N PRO A 174 -3.97 15.16 0.91
CA PRO A 174 -4.17 13.73 1.03
C PRO A 174 -3.74 12.98 -0.24
N LEU A 175 -3.01 11.87 -0.08
CA LEU A 175 -2.35 11.19 -1.21
C LEU A 175 -3.35 10.78 -2.29
N SER A 176 -4.55 10.31 -1.91
CA SER A 176 -5.59 9.97 -2.89
C SER A 176 -6.06 11.17 -3.70
N THR A 177 -6.16 12.36 -3.11
CA THR A 177 -6.48 13.57 -3.90
C THR A 177 -5.39 13.82 -4.94
N ALA A 178 -4.12 13.77 -4.54
CA ALA A 178 -3.01 14.02 -5.45
C ALA A 178 -2.90 12.95 -6.56
N LEU A 179 -3.04 11.67 -6.21
CA LEU A 179 -3.02 10.56 -7.16
C LEU A 179 -4.15 10.62 -8.18
N ARG A 180 -5.33 11.11 -7.77
CA ARG A 180 -6.50 11.27 -8.64
C ARG A 180 -6.27 12.35 -9.71
N TYR A 181 -5.73 13.49 -9.31
CA TYR A 181 -5.68 14.68 -10.18
C TYR A 181 -4.30 14.95 -10.80
N ASN A 182 -3.23 14.30 -10.32
CA ASN A 182 -1.87 14.54 -10.82
C ASN A 182 -1.23 13.26 -11.39
N LYS A 183 -1.15 13.19 -12.73
CA LYS A 183 -0.55 12.07 -13.46
C LYS A 183 0.93 11.86 -13.11
N GLN A 184 1.68 12.94 -12.85
CA GLN A 184 3.10 12.84 -12.49
C GLN A 184 3.26 12.23 -11.08
N VAL A 185 2.40 12.61 -10.13
CA VAL A 185 2.36 11.97 -8.80
C VAL A 185 2.07 10.48 -8.92
N LYS A 186 1.12 10.09 -9.78
CA LYS A 186 0.82 8.67 -10.05
C LYS A 186 2.01 7.91 -10.66
N GLN A 187 2.72 8.52 -11.61
CA GLN A 187 3.92 7.93 -12.20
C GLN A 187 5.01 7.73 -11.16
N LEU A 188 5.25 8.76 -10.33
CA LEU A 188 6.26 8.73 -9.29
C LEU A 188 5.93 7.71 -8.20
N MET A 189 4.66 7.57 -7.83
CA MET A 189 4.21 6.51 -6.90
C MET A 189 4.50 5.11 -7.44
N ASN A 190 4.29 4.88 -8.74
CA ASN A 190 4.63 3.60 -9.37
C ASN A 190 6.16 3.36 -9.39
N GLU A 191 6.97 4.41 -9.55
CA GLU A 191 8.43 4.31 -9.46
C GLU A 191 8.88 3.97 -8.03
N VAL A 192 8.27 4.59 -7.02
CA VAL A 192 8.49 4.25 -5.61
C VAL A 192 8.21 2.76 -5.43
N PHE A 193 7.02 2.27 -5.80
CA PHE A 193 6.68 0.85 -5.66
C PHE A 193 7.65 -0.10 -6.38
N LYS A 194 8.07 0.23 -7.60
CA LYS A 194 9.07 -0.58 -8.33
C LYS A 194 10.41 -0.68 -7.59
N SER A 195 10.79 0.36 -6.85
CA SER A 195 12.08 0.40 -6.15
C SER A 195 12.12 -0.41 -4.85
N ILE A 196 10.96 -0.72 -4.26
CA ILE A 196 10.85 -1.47 -2.99
C ILE A 196 10.95 -2.99 -3.20
N GLY A 197 10.97 -3.44 -4.46
CA GLY A 197 11.25 -4.82 -4.83
C GLY A 197 10.29 -5.83 -4.19
N PHE A 198 9.05 -5.89 -4.66
CA PHE A 198 8.08 -6.85 -4.13
C PHE A 198 8.26 -8.30 -4.62
N GLY A 199 9.21 -8.55 -5.53
CA GLY A 199 9.76 -9.86 -5.92
C GLY A 199 8.79 -10.97 -6.31
N GLU A 200 8.76 -11.29 -7.61
CA GLU A 200 8.80 -12.62 -8.28
C GLU A 200 8.38 -12.40 -9.75
N ILE A 201 9.32 -12.05 -10.64
CA ILE A 201 9.00 -11.72 -12.05
C ILE A 201 9.14 -12.97 -12.93
N MET A 202 8.03 -13.64 -13.24
CA MET A 202 8.00 -14.64 -14.31
C MET A 202 7.73 -14.01 -15.67
N LYS A 203 8.52 -14.40 -16.69
CA LYS A 203 8.25 -14.09 -18.11
C LYS A 203 7.52 -15.28 -18.74
N LYS A 204 6.34 -15.10 -19.36
CA LYS A 204 5.75 -16.20 -20.15
C LYS A 204 6.68 -16.50 -21.33
N ARG A 205 7.00 -17.78 -21.55
CA ARG A 205 7.60 -18.22 -22.82
C ARG A 205 6.51 -18.33 -23.87
N GLN A 206 6.67 -17.64 -25.01
CA GLN A 206 5.87 -17.87 -26.20
C GLN A 206 6.59 -18.93 -27.04
N ILE A 207 6.10 -20.18 -27.05
CA ILE A 207 6.60 -21.21 -27.98
C ILE A 207 5.79 -21.07 -29.26
N LYS A 208 6.42 -20.64 -30.35
CA LYS A 208 5.84 -20.75 -31.69
C LYS A 208 6.22 -22.12 -32.24
N ASN A 209 5.25 -23.02 -32.37
CA ASN A 209 5.37 -24.14 -33.29
C ASN A 209 4.50 -23.86 -34.52
N GLY A 210 5.09 -24.09 -35.69
CA GLY A 210 4.40 -23.95 -36.97
C GLY A 210 3.19 -24.87 -37.02
N ASP A 211 2.03 -24.26 -37.22
CA ASP A 211 0.81 -24.86 -37.77
C ASP A 211 -0.24 -25.51 -36.83
N VAL A 212 -0.23 -25.31 -35.51
CA VAL A 212 -1.36 -25.82 -34.67
C VAL A 212 -1.85 -24.79 -33.67
N ALA A 213 -3.18 -24.70 -33.55
CA ALA A 213 -3.91 -23.92 -32.57
C ALA A 213 -3.20 -23.94 -31.20
N ILE A 214 -2.95 -22.75 -30.67
CA ILE A 214 -2.35 -22.56 -29.35
C ILE A 214 -3.33 -23.19 -28.34
N TYR A 215 -2.97 -24.32 -27.74
CA TYR A 215 -3.60 -24.84 -26.51
C TYR A 215 -3.34 -23.82 -25.40
N ARG A 216 -4.13 -22.73 -25.39
CA ARG A 216 -4.00 -21.61 -24.46
C ARG A 216 -4.33 -22.03 -23.03
N GLU A 217 -5.22 -23.01 -22.85
CA GLU A 217 -5.68 -23.46 -21.53
C GLU A 217 -4.66 -24.36 -20.82
N GLU A 218 -4.16 -25.43 -21.43
CA GLU A 218 -3.16 -26.32 -20.79
C GLU A 218 -1.82 -25.61 -20.49
N ILE A 219 -1.39 -24.69 -21.35
CA ILE A 219 -0.21 -23.85 -21.12
C ILE A 219 -0.49 -22.79 -20.04
N GLN A 220 -1.72 -22.29 -19.89
CA GLN A 220 -2.07 -21.43 -18.77
C GLN A 220 -2.02 -22.20 -17.46
N GLU A 221 -2.63 -23.37 -17.39
CA GLU A 221 -2.74 -24.17 -16.16
C GLU A 221 -1.38 -24.71 -15.69
N ILE A 222 -0.54 -25.24 -16.59
CA ILE A 222 0.82 -25.68 -16.23
C ILE A 222 1.70 -24.51 -15.79
N ASN A 223 1.57 -23.33 -16.43
CA ASN A 223 2.30 -22.14 -15.98
C ASN A 223 1.73 -21.55 -14.70
N LEU A 224 0.42 -21.67 -14.45
CA LEU A 224 -0.23 -21.28 -13.19
C LEU A 224 0.22 -22.19 -12.06
N ASN A 225 0.21 -23.51 -12.26
CA ASN A 225 0.67 -24.48 -11.25
C ASN A 225 2.16 -24.28 -10.95
N LYS A 226 3.02 -24.11 -11.96
CA LYS A 226 4.45 -23.77 -11.74
C LYS A 226 4.65 -22.42 -11.08
N PHE A 227 3.78 -21.44 -11.38
CA PHE A 227 3.82 -20.13 -10.74
C PHE A 227 3.35 -20.20 -9.29
N PHE A 228 2.33 -21.00 -8.98
CA PHE A 228 1.90 -21.27 -7.62
C PHE A 228 2.92 -22.09 -6.85
N GLU A 229 3.55 -23.10 -7.46
CA GLU A 229 4.70 -23.82 -6.89
C GLU A 229 5.81 -22.83 -6.56
N MET A 230 6.23 -21.97 -7.49
CA MET A 230 7.28 -20.98 -7.24
C MET A 230 6.92 -19.96 -6.16
N ILE A 231 5.66 -19.51 -6.11
CA ILE A 231 5.15 -18.62 -5.05
C ILE A 231 5.10 -19.34 -3.70
N ASN A 232 4.74 -20.62 -3.67
CA ASN A 232 4.65 -21.42 -2.46
C ASN A 232 6.03 -21.92 -2.00
N ASP A 233 6.97 -22.09 -2.93
CA ASP A 233 8.38 -22.42 -2.71
C ASP A 233 9.21 -21.19 -2.30
N ASN A 234 8.60 -20.01 -2.34
CA ASN A 234 9.22 -18.78 -1.88
C ASN A 234 9.62 -18.92 -0.41
N GLN A 235 10.90 -19.18 -0.18
CA GLN A 235 11.48 -19.38 1.16
C GLN A 235 11.57 -18.08 1.97
N ARG A 236 10.94 -17.00 1.52
CA ARG A 236 11.03 -15.73 2.22
C ARG A 236 10.36 -15.83 3.58
N THR A 237 11.13 -15.55 4.62
CA THR A 237 10.66 -15.58 5.99
C THR A 237 9.73 -14.39 6.26
N LYS A 238 8.89 -14.52 7.29
CA LYS A 238 8.06 -13.43 7.83
C LYS A 238 8.87 -12.14 8.03
N GLN A 239 10.08 -12.26 8.57
CA GLN A 239 10.99 -11.13 8.80
C GLN A 239 11.38 -10.38 7.52
N GLN A 240 11.53 -11.09 6.39
CA GLN A 240 11.85 -10.43 5.12
C GLN A 240 10.70 -9.54 4.64
N TYR A 241 9.46 -9.89 4.94
CA TYR A 241 8.30 -9.04 4.65
C TYR A 241 8.14 -7.90 5.65
N TYR A 242 8.47 -8.13 6.93
CA TYR A 242 8.31 -7.16 8.01
C TYR A 242 9.47 -6.17 8.15
N THR A 243 10.53 -6.37 7.36
CA THR A 243 11.65 -5.44 7.26
C THR A 243 11.54 -4.60 5.98
N LEU A 244 11.35 -3.30 6.13
CA LEU A 244 11.39 -2.32 5.04
C LEU A 244 12.67 -1.48 5.11
N ASP A 245 13.50 -1.58 4.10
CA ASP A 245 14.69 -0.75 3.94
C ASP A 245 14.54 0.19 2.74
N LEU A 246 14.28 1.46 3.01
CA LEU A 246 14.23 2.51 2.01
C LEU A 246 15.65 3.02 1.76
N ASN A 247 16.26 2.53 0.68
CA ASN A 247 17.56 3.03 0.23
C ASN A 247 17.48 4.51 -0.20
N ASP A 248 18.65 5.12 -0.43
CA ASP A 248 18.78 6.53 -0.83
C ASP A 248 17.92 6.91 -2.04
N ASN A 249 17.83 6.03 -3.04
CA ASN A 249 17.08 6.32 -4.26
C ASN A 249 15.57 6.31 -3.98
N THR A 250 15.09 5.30 -3.25
CA THR A 250 13.68 5.21 -2.86
C THR A 250 13.28 6.39 -1.97
N SER A 251 14.12 6.73 -0.98
CA SER A 251 13.90 7.89 -0.10
C SER A 251 13.77 9.18 -0.93
N LYS A 252 14.68 9.43 -1.87
CA LYS A 252 14.60 10.60 -2.78
C LYS A 252 13.34 10.63 -3.63
N LEU A 253 12.85 9.49 -4.12
CA LEU A 253 11.59 9.42 -4.86
C LEU A 253 10.40 9.80 -3.97
N ILE A 254 10.38 9.33 -2.72
CA ILE A 254 9.35 9.68 -1.74
C ILE A 254 9.41 11.18 -1.42
N VAL A 255 10.59 11.74 -1.13
CA VAL A 255 10.75 13.17 -0.88
C VAL A 255 10.27 14.01 -2.07
N LYS A 256 10.63 13.60 -3.29
CA LYS A 256 10.14 14.26 -4.51
C LYS A 256 8.62 14.20 -4.61
N LEU A 257 8.00 13.07 -4.27
CA LEU A 257 6.55 12.91 -4.27
C LEU A 257 5.90 13.81 -3.22
N LEU A 258 6.42 13.83 -2.01
CA LEU A 258 5.94 14.68 -0.91
C LEU A 258 5.99 16.16 -1.28
N ASN A 259 7.08 16.61 -1.90
CA ASN A 259 7.21 17.98 -2.40
C ASN A 259 6.19 18.34 -3.49
N MET A 260 5.74 17.37 -4.30
CA MET A 260 4.72 17.59 -5.33
C MET A 260 3.29 17.65 -4.78
N ILE A 261 3.04 17.09 -3.61
CA ILE A 261 1.72 17.05 -2.97
C ILE A 261 1.60 18.03 -1.80
N ARG A 262 2.61 18.88 -1.61
CA ARG A 262 2.58 19.98 -0.66
C ARG A 262 1.65 21.09 -1.16
N LEU A 263 0.97 21.77 -0.22
CA LEU A 263 0.21 23.01 -0.48
C LEU A 263 1.13 24.23 -0.63
#